data_AF-A0A7Y8Q526-F1
#
_entry.id   AF-A0A7Y8Q526-F1
#
_cell.length_a   1.000
_cell.length_b   1.000
_cell.length_c   1.000
_cell.angle_alpha   90.00
_cell.angle_beta   90.00
_cell.angle_gamma   90.00
#
_symmetry.space_group_name_H-M   'P 1'
#
loop_
_entity.id
_entity.type
_entity.pdbx_description
1 polymer ?
#
loop_
_entity_poly.entity_id
_entity_poly.type
_entity_poly.pdbx_seq_one_letter_code
_entity_poly.pdbx_strand_id
1 'polypeptide(L)' 'MTDLKKLRDKLNGTELMAPDENEEMLIEEWNRVHAELEALKAEDERNYVECRG' A
#
# COMPACT_ATOMS: atom_id res chain seq x y z
N MET A 1 11.12 -0.67 4.12
CA MET A 1 9.91 0.05 3.71
C MET A 1 9.89 0.03 2.20
N THR A 2 9.00 -0.75 1.59
CA THR A 2 8.76 -0.66 0.15
C THR A 2 8.37 0.79 -0.15
N ASP A 3 9.02 1.40 -1.13
CA ASP A 3 8.78 2.78 -1.50
C ASP A 3 7.42 2.84 -2.21
N LEU A 4 6.35 3.03 -1.44
CA LEU A 4 4.95 3.07 -1.89
C LEU A 4 4.74 3.95 -3.12
N LYS A 5 5.51 5.04 -3.17
CA LYS A 5 5.51 5.95 -4.31
C LYS A 5 6.01 5.26 -5.58
N LYS A 6 7.11 4.50 -5.51
CA LYS A 6 7.64 3.75 -6.65
C LYS A 6 6.69 2.64 -7.08
N LEU A 7 6.10 1.90 -6.15
CA LEU A 7 5.11 0.87 -6.46
C LEU A 7 3.91 1.45 -7.24
N ARG A 8 3.39 2.59 -6.77
CA ARG A 8 2.33 3.33 -7.45
C ARG A 8 2.78 3.87 -8.82
N ASP A 9 3.98 4.44 -8.89
CA ASP A 9 4.50 5.04 -10.13
C ASP A 9 4.75 3.95 -11.19
N LYS A 10 5.18 2.74 -10.79
CA LYS A 10 5.25 1.54 -11.66
C LYS A 10 3.87 1.07 -12.14
N LEU A 11 2.89 0.96 -11.24
CA LEU A 11 1.51 0.58 -11.61
C LEU A 11 0.83 1.61 -12.53
N ASN A 12 1.15 2.90 -12.37
CA ASN A 12 0.66 3.97 -13.24
C ASN A 12 1.44 4.08 -14.57
N GLY A 13 2.45 3.23 -14.80
CA GLY A 13 3.31 3.29 -15.99
C GLY A 13 4.17 4.55 -16.07
N THR A 14 4.31 5.28 -14.97
CA THR A 14 5.17 6.48 -14.86
C THR A 14 6.63 6.09 -14.58
N GLU A 15 6.85 4.92 -13.99
CA GLU A 15 8.16 4.29 -13.78
C GLU A 15 8.20 2.92 -14.48
N LEU A 16 9.36 2.55 -15.03
CA LEU A 16 9.53 1.25 -15.68
C LEU A 16 9.62 0.14 -14.64
N MET A 17 8.97 -0.99 -14.95
CA MET A 17 9.16 -2.23 -14.20
C MET A 17 10.59 -2.75 -14.40
N ALA A 18 11.16 -3.35 -13.35
CA ALA A 18 12.40 -4.08 -13.48
C ALA A 18 12.20 -5.31 -14.39
N PRO A 19 13.27 -5.85 -15.01
CA PRO A 19 13.16 -6.97 -15.94
C PRO A 19 12.58 -8.26 -15.33
N ASP A 20 12.66 -8.37 -14.01
CA ASP A 20 12.17 -9.48 -13.19
C ASP A 20 10.80 -9.19 -12.54
N GLU A 21 10.25 -8.00 -12.71
CA GLU A 21 8.93 -7.62 -12.21
C GLU A 21 7.87 -7.82 -13.31
N ASN A 22 6.73 -8.38 -12.92
CA ASN A 22 5.52 -8.38 -13.74
C ASN A 22 4.40 -7.58 -13.06
N GLU A 23 3.37 -7.26 -13.82
CA GLU A 23 2.23 -6.46 -13.33
C GLU A 23 1.48 -7.17 -12.19
N GLU A 24 1.34 -8.49 -12.25
CA GLU A 24 0.67 -9.29 -11.21
C GLU A 24 1.36 -9.17 -9.85
N MET A 25 2.69 -9.25 -9.79
CA MET A 25 3.47 -9.10 -8.56
C MET A 25 3.32 -7.69 -7.96
N LEU A 26 3.30 -6.65 -8.80
CA LEU A 26 3.10 -5.27 -8.33
C LEU A 26 1.68 -5.06 -7.80
N ILE A 27 0.68 -5.68 -8.42
CA ILE A 27 -0.71 -5.63 -7.95
C ILE A 27 -0.84 -6.38 -6.60
N GLU A 28 -0.22 -7.54 -6.45
CA GLU A 28 -0.21 -8.29 -5.19
C GLU A 28 0.46 -7.49 -4.07
N GLU A 29 1.62 -6.88 -4.34
CA GLU A 29 2.31 -6.05 -3.36
C GLU A 29 1.47 -4.82 -3.00
N TRP A 30 0.82 -4.18 -3.97
CA TRP A 30 -0.06 -3.05 -3.73
C TRP A 30 -1.25 -3.43 -2.84
N ASN A 31 -1.92 -4.54 -3.13
CA ASN A 31 -3.04 -5.02 -2.34
C ASN A 31 -2.61 -5.34 -0.91
N ARG A 32 -1.43 -5.93 -0.71
CA ARG A 32 -0.89 -6.22 0.63
C ARG A 32 -0.67 -4.93 1.42
N VAL A 33 0.04 -3.96 0.83
CA VAL A 33 0.33 -2.70 1.52
C VAL A 33 -0.94 -1.89 1.76
N HIS A 34 -1.88 -1.89 0.80
CA HIS A 34 -3.17 -1.23 0.97
C HIS A 34 -3.97 -1.84 2.12
N ALA A 35 -4.00 -3.18 2.24
CA ALA A 35 -4.67 -3.86 3.35
C ALA A 35 -4.01 -3.55 4.70
N GLU A 36 -2.67 -3.52 4.77
CA GLU A 36 -1.92 -3.12 5.97
C GLU A 36 -2.26 -1.68 6.38
N LEU A 37 -2.32 -0.74 5.43
CA LEU A 37 -2.68 0.65 5.68
C LEU A 37 -4.13 0.83 6.13
N GLU A 38 -5.08 0.12 5.52
CA GLU A 38 -6.49 0.16 5.94
C GLU A 38 -6.68 -0.48 7.32
N ALA A 39 -5.94 -1.53 7.66
CA ALA A 39 -5.96 -2.12 9.00
C ALA A 39 -5.44 -1.13 10.05
N LEU A 40 -4.34 -0.44 9.77
CA LEU A 40 -3.78 0.62 10.63
C LEU A 40 -4.75 1.80 10.78
N LYS A 41 -5.39 2.22 9.69
CA LYS A 41 -6.42 3.27 9.72
C LYS A 41 -7.62 2.86 10.57
N ALA A 42 -8.09 1.62 10.42
CA ALA A 42 -9.19 1.10 11.22
C ALA A 42 -8.82 0.97 12.71
N GLU A 43 -7.56 0.70 13.02
CA GLU A 43 -7.05 0.70 14.40
C GLU A 43 -6.96 2.11 14.97
N ASP A 44 -6.46 3.07 14.19
CA ASP A 44 -6.41 4.49 14.56
C ASP A 44 -7.81 5.08 14.78
N GLU A 45 -8.78 4.76 13.92
CA GLU A 45 -10.19 5.16 14.08
C GLU A 45 -10.80 4.56 15.35
N ARG A 46 -10.50 3.30 15.69
CA ARG A 46 -10.95 2.68 16.95
C ARG A 46 -10.32 3.35 18.18
N ASN A 47 -9.01 3.61 18.15
CA ASN A 47 -8.30 4.30 19.23
C ASN A 47 -8.78 5.76 19.39
N TYR A 48 -9.10 6.44 18.30
CA TYR A 48 -9.65 7.79 18.32
C TYR A 48 -11.03 7.86 18.98
N VAL A 49 -11.86 6.81 18.82
CA VAL A 49 -13.15 6.68 19.52
C VAL A 49 -12.97 6.42 21.02
N GLU A 50 -12.00 5.60 21.43
CA GLU A 50 -11.75 5.33 22.86
C GLU A 50 -11.13 6.51 23.62
N CYS A 51 -10.39 7.41 22.97
CA CYS A 51 -9.79 8.58 23.64
C CYS A 51 -10.73 9.78 23.90
N ARG A 52 -12.01 9.71 23.48
CA ARG A 52 -13.05 10.72 23.82
C ARG A 52 -14.18 10.20 24.70
N GLY A 53 -14.08 8.97 25.21
CA GLY A 53 -15.05 8.36 26.13
C GLY A 53 -14.83 8.75 27.58
#